data_AF-A0A834BZR0-F1
#
_entry.id   AF-A0A834BZR0-F1
#
_cell.length_a   1.000
_cell.length_b   1.000
_cell.length_c   1.000
_cell.angle_alpha   90.00
_cell.angle_beta   90.00
_cell.angle_gamma   90.00
#
_symmetry.space_group_name_H-M   'P 1'
#
loop_
_entity.id
_entity.type
_entity.pdbx_description
1 polymer ?
#
loop_
_entity_poly.entity_id
_entity_poly.type
_entity_poly.pdbx_seq_one_letter_code
_entity_poly.pdbx_strand_id
1 'polypeptide(L)'
;MSMELELKNVALTAGEKLKVKGEILHDAERFQIDLGCDPEDLALHFNPRFHDDADGAVLVCNSKTGGCWGDEKREIDNPLQRGSDVKIVLKLSGDMFEVELPDGHEVQFPNRAGMDVITYIRITGDFKLTSLMGQQEARERRLQKEAKQQEHRLKGLQHQFQLLQMEARTSPVPDYTTSVPDPLEESGSDDRLPQVIHQPEVAQPVTALPYFSMDPRLEKVTK
;
A
#
# COMPACT_ATOMS: atom_id res chain seq x y z
N MET A 1 -4.27 4.17 -33.03
CA MET A 1 -4.69 2.77 -32.77
C MET A 1 -5.43 2.81 -31.45
N SER A 2 -6.74 2.64 -31.47
CA SER A 2 -7.54 2.46 -30.25
C SER A 2 -7.08 1.18 -29.55
N MET A 3 -6.99 1.21 -28.22
CA MET A 3 -6.61 0.01 -27.48
C MET A 3 -7.85 -0.84 -27.21
N GLU A 4 -7.60 -2.12 -26.99
CA GLU A 4 -8.57 -3.02 -26.38
C GLU A 4 -7.86 -3.90 -25.36
N LEU A 5 -8.34 -3.85 -24.12
CA LEU A 5 -8.03 -4.83 -23.09
C LEU A 5 -9.33 -5.53 -22.74
N GLU A 6 -9.31 -6.86 -22.74
CA GLU A 6 -10.40 -7.70 -22.26
C GLU A 6 -9.85 -8.73 -21.27
N LEU A 7 -10.40 -8.76 -20.07
CA LEU A 7 -10.07 -9.72 -19.02
C LEU A 7 -11.31 -10.52 -18.63
N LYS A 8 -11.16 -11.83 -18.64
CA LYS A 8 -12.17 -12.82 -18.25
C LYS A 8 -11.65 -13.62 -17.07
N ASN A 9 -12.57 -14.19 -16.28
CA ASN A 9 -12.24 -14.96 -15.08
C ASN A 9 -11.44 -14.15 -14.03
N VAL A 10 -11.68 -12.84 -13.98
CA VAL A 10 -11.23 -12.02 -12.84
C VAL A 10 -12.18 -12.24 -11.65
N ALA A 11 -11.78 -11.79 -10.47
CA ALA A 11 -12.64 -11.79 -9.30
C ALA A 11 -12.45 -10.45 -8.59
N LEU A 12 -13.28 -9.47 -8.94
CA LEU A 12 -13.40 -8.22 -8.19
C LEU A 12 -14.69 -8.30 -7.37
N THR A 13 -14.54 -8.32 -6.05
CA THR A 13 -15.62 -8.51 -5.08
C THR A 13 -16.03 -7.20 -4.43
N ALA A 14 -17.22 -7.17 -3.82
CA ALA A 14 -17.67 -6.02 -3.05
C ALA A 14 -16.64 -5.62 -1.96
N GLY A 15 -16.37 -4.31 -1.89
CA GLY A 15 -15.34 -3.70 -1.05
C GLY A 15 -14.00 -3.47 -1.76
N GLU A 16 -13.75 -4.15 -2.88
CA GLU A 16 -12.50 -4.01 -3.62
C GLU A 16 -12.50 -2.83 -4.59
N LYS A 17 -11.29 -2.41 -4.96
CA LYS A 17 -11.04 -1.32 -5.90
C LYS A 17 -10.27 -1.83 -7.11
N LEU A 18 -10.71 -1.42 -8.30
CA LEU A 18 -9.98 -1.49 -9.54
C LEU A 18 -9.33 -0.13 -9.82
N LYS A 19 -8.00 -0.10 -9.95
CA LYS A 19 -7.26 1.11 -10.34
C LYS A 19 -6.86 1.02 -11.80
N VAL A 20 -7.34 1.96 -12.59
CA VAL A 20 -7.03 2.12 -14.01
C VAL A 20 -6.15 3.35 -14.17
N LYS A 21 -4.96 3.17 -14.72
CA LYS A 21 -4.03 4.26 -15.06
C LYS A 21 -3.69 4.22 -16.53
N GLY A 22 -3.69 5.37 -17.17
CA GLY A 22 -3.35 5.48 -18.57
C GLY A 22 -3.35 6.91 -19.04
N GLU A 23 -3.31 7.06 -20.36
CA GLU A 23 -3.32 8.32 -21.08
C GLU A 23 -4.63 8.40 -21.88
N ILE A 24 -5.36 9.50 -21.75
CA ILE A 24 -6.48 9.82 -22.64
C ILE A 24 -5.88 10.40 -23.91
N LEU A 25 -6.24 9.86 -25.08
CA LEU A 25 -5.65 10.31 -26.35
C LEU A 25 -6.00 11.78 -26.64
N HIS A 26 -5.13 12.48 -27.37
CA HIS A 26 -5.28 13.91 -27.65
C HIS A 26 -6.51 14.24 -28.50
N ASP A 27 -6.89 13.33 -29.38
CA ASP A 27 -8.04 13.37 -30.27
C ASP A 27 -9.21 12.51 -29.77
N ALA A 28 -9.20 12.11 -28.49
CA ALA A 28 -10.21 11.21 -27.93
C ALA A 28 -11.64 11.73 -28.11
N GLU A 29 -12.49 10.91 -28.72
CA GLU A 29 -13.94 11.11 -28.76
C GLU A 29 -14.56 10.51 -27.49
N ARG A 30 -14.19 9.26 -27.18
CA ARG A 30 -14.67 8.54 -25.99
C ARG A 30 -13.82 7.33 -25.66
N PHE A 31 -13.88 6.89 -24.41
CA PHE A 31 -13.42 5.56 -24.00
C PHE A 31 -14.40 4.93 -23.02
N GLN A 32 -14.30 3.64 -22.79
CA GLN A 32 -15.17 2.93 -21.85
C GLN A 32 -14.39 1.97 -20.95
N ILE A 33 -14.86 1.85 -19.72
CA ILE A 33 -14.46 0.84 -18.74
C ILE A 33 -15.72 0.07 -18.39
N ASP A 34 -15.75 -1.20 -18.78
CA ASP A 34 -16.89 -2.10 -18.60
C ASP A 34 -16.57 -3.11 -17.52
N LEU A 35 -17.48 -3.25 -16.54
CA LEU A 35 -17.44 -4.23 -15.45
C LEU A 35 -18.73 -5.06 -15.48
N GLY A 36 -18.61 -6.39 -15.53
CA GLY A 36 -19.76 -7.29 -15.57
C GLY A 36 -19.41 -8.75 -15.36
N CYS A 37 -20.26 -9.65 -15.86
CA CYS A 37 -19.94 -11.07 -15.97
C CYS A 37 -19.49 -11.47 -17.39
N ASP A 38 -19.97 -10.74 -18.41
CA ASP A 38 -19.63 -10.91 -19.82
C ASP A 38 -20.03 -9.64 -20.62
N PRO A 39 -19.78 -9.57 -21.96
CA PRO A 39 -20.08 -8.38 -22.76
C PRO A 39 -21.58 -8.01 -22.91
N GLU A 40 -22.49 -8.93 -22.60
CA GLU A 40 -23.94 -8.73 -22.70
C GLU A 40 -24.56 -8.36 -21.34
N ASP A 41 -23.89 -8.71 -20.25
CA ASP A 41 -24.32 -8.44 -18.88
C ASP A 41 -23.27 -7.62 -18.11
N LEU A 42 -23.43 -6.29 -18.18
CA LEU A 42 -22.57 -5.27 -17.57
C LEU A 42 -23.25 -4.62 -16.36
N ALA A 43 -22.65 -4.76 -15.18
CA ALA A 43 -23.08 -4.07 -13.97
C ALA A 43 -22.72 -2.58 -14.00
N LEU A 44 -21.61 -2.22 -14.64
CA LEU A 44 -21.20 -0.85 -14.89
C LEU A 44 -20.56 -0.72 -16.27
N HIS A 45 -21.08 0.19 -17.07
CA HIS A 45 -20.46 0.75 -18.26
C HIS A 45 -20.15 2.21 -17.97
N PHE A 46 -18.87 2.52 -17.70
CA PHE A 46 -18.41 3.88 -17.49
C PHE A 46 -17.81 4.42 -18.78
N ASN A 47 -18.46 5.39 -19.40
CA ASN A 47 -18.13 5.91 -20.72
C ASN A 47 -18.03 7.44 -20.73
N PRO A 48 -16.84 7.99 -20.41
CA PRO A 48 -16.53 9.38 -20.68
C PRO A 48 -16.60 9.69 -22.16
N ARG A 49 -17.38 10.70 -22.52
CA ARG A 49 -17.49 11.25 -23.87
C ARG A 49 -16.98 12.68 -23.83
N PHE A 50 -16.05 13.00 -24.72
CA PHE A 50 -15.49 14.35 -24.83
C PHE A 50 -16.19 15.18 -25.91
N HIS A 51 -17.10 14.56 -26.65
CA HIS A 51 -17.95 15.20 -27.65
C HIS A 51 -19.25 14.41 -27.78
N ASP A 52 -20.28 14.84 -27.06
CA ASP A 52 -21.65 14.36 -27.11
C ASP A 52 -22.53 15.50 -27.65
N ASP A 53 -23.45 15.19 -28.56
CA ASP A 53 -24.26 16.19 -29.26
C ASP A 53 -25.18 16.99 -28.31
N ALA A 54 -25.58 16.39 -27.20
CA ALA A 54 -26.50 17.00 -26.25
C ALA A 54 -25.77 17.83 -25.18
N ASP A 55 -24.70 17.25 -24.60
CA ASP A 55 -24.10 17.77 -23.37
C ASP A 55 -22.64 18.25 -23.56
N GLY A 56 -22.05 18.06 -24.74
CA GLY A 56 -20.63 18.33 -24.96
C GLY A 56 -19.75 17.30 -24.28
N ALA A 57 -18.96 17.69 -23.28
CA ALA A 57 -18.17 16.75 -22.50
C ALA A 57 -19.01 16.20 -21.33
N VAL A 58 -19.22 14.89 -21.26
CA VAL A 58 -20.13 14.25 -20.31
C VAL A 58 -19.59 12.90 -19.87
N LEU A 59 -19.81 12.54 -18.61
CA LEU A 59 -19.60 11.19 -18.10
C LEU A 59 -20.91 10.42 -18.18
N VAL A 60 -20.91 9.29 -18.89
CA VAL A 60 -22.08 8.42 -18.99
C VAL A 60 -21.83 7.15 -18.21
N CYS A 61 -22.75 6.80 -17.31
CA CYS A 61 -22.81 5.50 -16.66
C CYS A 61 -24.07 4.76 -17.10
N ASN A 62 -23.96 3.47 -17.40
CA ASN A 62 -25.12 2.63 -17.65
C ASN A 62 -24.87 1.19 -17.17
N SER A 63 -25.91 0.36 -17.23
CA SER A 63 -25.86 -1.08 -17.08
C SER A 63 -26.36 -1.74 -18.36
N LYS A 64 -25.94 -2.97 -18.62
CA LYS A 64 -26.42 -3.80 -19.74
C LYS A 64 -26.89 -5.14 -19.16
N THR A 65 -28.06 -5.62 -19.58
CA THR A 65 -28.61 -6.89 -19.11
C THR A 65 -29.19 -7.67 -20.27
N GLY A 66 -28.71 -8.90 -20.50
CA GLY A 66 -29.08 -9.73 -21.64
C GLY A 66 -28.88 -9.01 -22.98
N GLY A 67 -27.86 -8.15 -23.07
CA GLY A 67 -27.56 -7.36 -24.26
C GLY A 67 -28.34 -6.05 -24.43
N CYS A 68 -29.29 -5.78 -23.53
CA CYS A 68 -30.09 -4.55 -23.56
C CYS A 68 -29.51 -3.50 -22.63
N TRP A 69 -29.31 -2.28 -23.13
CA TRP A 69 -28.91 -1.13 -22.32
C TRP A 69 -30.05 -0.67 -21.41
N GLY A 70 -29.72 -0.29 -20.18
CA GLY A 70 -30.65 0.37 -19.26
C GLY A 70 -30.70 1.89 -19.46
N ASP A 71 -31.20 2.60 -18.45
CA ASP A 71 -31.26 4.06 -18.46
C ASP A 71 -29.88 4.68 -18.16
N GLU A 72 -29.41 5.56 -19.06
CA GLU A 72 -28.16 6.28 -18.87
C GLU A 72 -28.24 7.25 -17.67
N LYS A 73 -27.24 7.21 -16.79
CA LYS A 73 -26.94 8.29 -15.84
C LYS A 73 -25.86 9.18 -16.47
N ARG A 74 -26.15 10.48 -16.60
CA ARG A 74 -25.23 11.48 -17.16
C ARG A 74 -24.75 12.44 -16.07
N GLU A 75 -23.45 12.70 -16.01
CA GLU A 75 -22.83 13.77 -15.21
C GLU A 75 -22.14 14.75 -16.16
N ILE A 76 -22.63 15.99 -16.20
CA ILE A 76 -22.16 17.03 -17.13
C ILE A 76 -20.80 17.60 -16.69
N ASP A 77 -20.50 17.55 -15.39
CA ASP A 77 -19.20 17.97 -14.86
C ASP A 77 -18.15 16.88 -15.11
N ASN A 78 -17.53 16.92 -16.29
CA ASN A 78 -16.48 15.99 -16.69
C ASN A 78 -15.09 16.61 -16.49
N PRO A 79 -14.33 16.23 -15.45
CA PRO A 79 -13.00 16.78 -15.18
C PRO A 79 -11.89 16.15 -16.03
N LEU A 80 -12.19 15.17 -16.87
CA LEU A 80 -11.20 14.48 -17.69
C LEU A 80 -10.77 15.35 -18.87
N GLN A 81 -9.47 15.33 -19.17
CA GLN A 81 -8.87 16.13 -20.24
C GLN A 81 -8.21 15.24 -21.29
N ARG A 82 -8.40 15.58 -22.57
CA ARG A 82 -7.70 14.92 -23.68
C ARG A 82 -6.20 15.15 -23.59
N GLY A 83 -5.41 14.16 -24.01
CA GLY A 83 -3.94 14.24 -23.98
C GLY A 83 -3.33 14.23 -22.58
N SER A 84 -4.08 13.82 -21.55
CA SER A 84 -3.62 13.82 -20.16
C SER A 84 -3.45 12.40 -19.61
N ASP A 85 -2.47 12.25 -18.70
CA ASP A 85 -2.36 11.08 -17.86
C ASP A 85 -3.43 11.11 -16.76
N VAL A 86 -4.11 9.99 -16.56
CA VAL A 86 -5.26 9.87 -15.67
C VAL A 86 -5.15 8.62 -14.80
N LYS A 87 -5.68 8.72 -13.58
CA LYS A 87 -5.91 7.60 -12.67
C LYS A 87 -7.39 7.60 -12.28
N ILE A 88 -8.10 6.56 -12.70
CA ILE A 88 -9.50 6.31 -12.37
C ILE A 88 -9.55 5.15 -11.37
N VAL A 89 -10.33 5.30 -10.30
CA VAL A 89 -10.51 4.24 -9.31
C VAL A 89 -11.97 3.87 -9.25
N LEU A 90 -12.30 2.63 -9.63
CA LEU A 90 -13.65 2.09 -9.57
C LEU A 90 -13.74 1.18 -8.34
N LYS A 91 -14.74 1.39 -7.50
CA LYS A 91 -14.99 0.60 -6.30
C LYS A 91 -16.41 0.06 -6.36
N LEU A 92 -16.56 -1.23 -6.08
CA LEU A 92 -17.87 -1.85 -5.85
C LEU A 92 -18.16 -1.80 -4.35
N SER A 93 -19.14 -1.00 -3.94
CA SER A 93 -19.58 -0.82 -2.54
C SER A 93 -20.90 -1.55 -2.28
N GLY A 94 -20.98 -2.84 -2.63
CA GLY A 94 -22.23 -3.60 -2.50
C GLY A 94 -23.28 -3.16 -3.52
N ASP A 95 -24.16 -2.25 -3.13
CA ASP A 95 -25.28 -1.75 -3.95
C ASP A 95 -24.91 -0.56 -4.85
N MET A 96 -23.68 -0.07 -4.77
CA MET A 96 -23.22 1.11 -5.51
C MET A 96 -21.83 0.90 -6.12
N PHE A 97 -21.61 1.48 -7.30
CA PHE A 97 -20.29 1.74 -7.85
C PHE A 97 -19.89 3.18 -7.53
N GLU A 98 -18.69 3.35 -6.99
CA GLU A 98 -18.05 4.66 -6.76
C GLU A 98 -16.87 4.80 -7.72
N VAL A 99 -16.87 5.83 -8.57
CA VAL A 99 -15.80 6.14 -9.52
C VAL A 99 -15.11 7.43 -9.12
N GLU A 100 -13.88 7.32 -8.63
CA GLU A 100 -13.03 8.45 -8.23
C GLU A 100 -12.18 8.90 -9.42
N LEU A 101 -12.26 10.20 -9.73
CA LEU A 101 -11.53 10.89 -10.81
C LEU A 101 -10.32 11.68 -10.26
N PRO A 102 -9.39 12.14 -11.13
CA PRO A 102 -8.11 12.71 -10.68
C PRO A 102 -8.20 13.95 -9.78
N ASP A 103 -9.23 14.76 -9.93
CA ASP A 103 -9.47 16.00 -9.17
C ASP A 103 -10.16 15.75 -7.82
N GLY A 104 -10.49 14.49 -7.52
CA GLY A 104 -11.27 14.11 -6.34
C GLY A 104 -12.78 14.09 -6.59
N HIS A 105 -13.25 14.38 -7.82
CA HIS A 105 -14.64 14.20 -8.19
C HIS A 105 -15.03 12.72 -8.10
N GLU A 106 -16.22 12.45 -7.60
CA GLU A 106 -16.75 11.10 -7.41
C GLU A 106 -18.07 10.94 -8.15
N VAL A 107 -18.15 9.96 -9.05
CA VAL A 107 -19.38 9.56 -9.72
C VAL A 107 -19.91 8.30 -9.07
N GLN A 108 -21.17 8.34 -8.62
CA GLN A 108 -21.86 7.18 -8.05
C GLN A 108 -22.86 6.59 -9.06
N PHE A 109 -22.90 5.27 -9.18
CA PHE A 109 -23.85 4.57 -10.05
C PHE A 109 -24.39 3.31 -9.35
N PRO A 110 -25.72 3.12 -9.28
CA PRO A 110 -26.29 1.96 -8.58
C PRO A 110 -25.90 0.64 -9.25
N ASN A 111 -25.55 -0.37 -8.44
CA ASN A 111 -25.37 -1.75 -8.90
C ASN A 111 -26.73 -2.39 -9.19
N ARG A 112 -27.37 -1.97 -10.30
CA ARG A 112 -28.71 -2.39 -10.71
C ARG A 112 -28.84 -3.90 -10.90
N ALA A 113 -27.74 -4.54 -11.30
CA ALA A 113 -27.67 -5.98 -11.54
C ALA A 113 -27.47 -6.80 -10.25
N GLY A 114 -27.15 -6.17 -9.12
CA GLY A 114 -26.86 -6.87 -7.87
C GLY A 114 -25.66 -7.81 -7.98
N MET A 115 -24.67 -7.48 -8.83
CA MET A 115 -23.49 -8.32 -8.99
C MET A 115 -22.50 -8.05 -7.85
N ASP A 116 -22.35 -9.01 -6.94
CA ASP A 116 -21.35 -8.94 -5.86
C ASP A 116 -19.94 -9.31 -6.31
N VAL A 117 -19.83 -9.99 -7.46
CA VAL A 117 -18.58 -10.44 -8.06
C VAL A 117 -18.57 -10.08 -9.54
N ILE A 118 -17.57 -9.30 -9.93
CA ILE A 118 -17.28 -8.94 -11.31
C ILE A 118 -16.24 -9.93 -11.85
N THR A 119 -16.60 -10.64 -12.93
CA THR A 119 -15.75 -11.64 -13.60
C THR A 119 -15.27 -11.23 -14.98
N TYR A 120 -15.73 -10.07 -15.44
CA TYR A 120 -15.42 -9.48 -16.73
C TYR A 120 -15.01 -8.01 -16.58
N ILE A 121 -13.87 -7.66 -17.15
CA ILE A 121 -13.41 -6.28 -17.27
C ILE A 121 -13.01 -6.05 -18.72
N ARG A 122 -13.51 -4.97 -19.32
CA ARG A 122 -13.06 -4.53 -20.64
C ARG A 122 -12.77 -3.03 -20.63
N ILE A 123 -11.69 -2.64 -21.30
CA ILE A 123 -11.33 -1.23 -21.49
C ILE A 123 -11.05 -1.02 -22.97
N THR A 124 -11.82 -0.13 -23.60
CA THR A 124 -11.74 0.12 -25.05
C THR A 124 -11.94 1.59 -25.40
N GLY A 125 -11.55 1.97 -26.60
CA GLY A 125 -11.71 3.32 -27.14
C GLY A 125 -10.42 4.14 -27.04
N ASP A 126 -10.57 5.45 -26.89
CA ASP A 126 -9.48 6.43 -27.03
C ASP A 126 -8.71 6.63 -25.72
N PHE A 127 -8.27 5.52 -25.15
CA PHE A 127 -7.50 5.44 -23.93
C PHE A 127 -6.32 4.50 -24.15
N LYS A 128 -5.17 4.83 -23.57
CA LYS A 128 -3.97 4.01 -23.61
C LYS A 128 -3.61 3.59 -22.20
N LEU A 129 -3.81 2.32 -21.90
CA LEU A 129 -3.61 1.74 -20.58
C LEU A 129 -2.12 1.59 -20.28
N THR A 130 -1.71 2.13 -19.14
CA THR A 130 -0.36 2.02 -18.60
C THR A 130 -0.31 1.03 -17.44
N SER A 131 -1.36 0.97 -16.61
CA SER A 131 -1.46 0.03 -15.50
C SER A 131 -2.91 -0.25 -15.12
N LEU A 132 -3.21 -1.54 -14.95
CA LEU A 132 -4.40 -2.01 -14.27
C LEU A 132 -3.96 -2.69 -12.97
N MET A 133 -4.64 -2.41 -11.85
CA MET A 133 -4.28 -3.01 -10.56
C MET A 133 -5.51 -3.22 -9.69
N GLY A 134 -5.79 -4.49 -9.37
CA GLY A 134 -6.78 -4.87 -8.35
C GLY A 134 -6.24 -4.62 -6.94
N GLN A 135 -7.14 -4.36 -5.98
CA GLN A 135 -6.75 -4.08 -4.59
C GLN A 135 -6.04 -5.26 -3.92
N GLN A 136 -6.51 -6.49 -4.16
CA GLN A 136 -5.89 -7.71 -3.64
C GLN A 136 -4.48 -7.93 -4.19
N GLU A 137 -4.29 -7.83 -5.51
CA GLU A 137 -2.96 -7.91 -6.13
C GLU A 137 -2.01 -6.82 -5.61
N ALA A 138 -2.52 -5.60 -5.38
CA ALA A 138 -1.73 -4.51 -4.80
C ALA A 138 -1.28 -4.84 -3.37
N ARG A 139 -2.17 -5.42 -2.56
CA ARG A 139 -1.88 -5.84 -1.19
C ARG A 139 -0.85 -6.95 -1.16
N GLU A 140 -1.01 -7.97 -1.98
CA GLU A 140 -0.07 -9.09 -2.08
C GLU A 140 1.31 -8.63 -2.57
N ARG A 141 1.38 -7.77 -3.59
CA ARG A 141 2.64 -7.18 -4.05
C ARG A 141 3.33 -6.35 -2.97
N ARG A 142 2.59 -5.63 -2.12
CA ARG A 142 3.14 -4.88 -0.98
C ARG A 142 3.73 -5.83 0.06
N LEU A 143 2.95 -6.83 0.48
CA LEU A 143 3.40 -7.84 1.44
C LEU A 143 4.64 -8.58 0.93
N GLN A 144 4.69 -8.91 -0.37
CA GLN A 144 5.84 -9.59 -0.96
C GLN A 144 7.08 -8.68 -1.04
N LYS A 145 6.89 -7.38 -1.32
CA LYS A 145 7.99 -6.39 -1.29
C LYS A 145 8.54 -6.22 0.12
N GLU A 146 7.67 -6.12 1.12
CA GLU A 146 8.05 -6.01 2.53
C GLU A 146 8.79 -7.27 3.00
N ALA A 147 8.30 -8.47 2.66
CA ALA A 147 8.96 -9.72 2.99
C ALA A 147 10.38 -9.82 2.38
N LYS A 148 10.52 -9.49 1.09
CA LYS A 148 11.84 -9.44 0.42
C LYS A 148 12.78 -8.41 1.07
N GLN A 149 12.25 -7.26 1.48
CA GLN A 149 13.04 -6.24 2.15
C GLN A 149 13.49 -6.68 3.55
N GLN A 150 12.61 -7.36 4.30
CA GLN A 150 12.96 -7.94 5.60
C GLN A 150 14.03 -9.02 5.46
N GLU A 151 13.92 -9.89 4.45
CA GLU A 151 14.94 -10.91 4.17
C GLU A 151 16.30 -10.27 3.85
N HIS A 152 16.32 -9.24 3.00
CA HIS A 152 17.55 -8.51 2.68
C HIS A 152 18.17 -7.84 3.92
N ARG A 153 17.34 -7.24 4.79
CA ARG A 153 17.80 -6.66 6.06
C ARG A 153 18.40 -7.70 6.98
N LEU A 154 17.75 -8.87 7.12
CA LEU A 154 18.25 -9.96 7.96
C LEU A 154 19.60 -10.48 7.45
N LYS A 155 19.75 -10.68 6.14
CA LYS A 155 21.03 -11.08 5.53
C LYS A 155 22.13 -10.04 5.79
N GLY A 156 21.81 -8.75 5.70
CA GLY A 156 22.74 -7.67 6.04
C GLY A 156 23.20 -7.71 7.50
N LEU A 157 22.25 -7.90 8.44
CA LEU A 157 22.54 -8.05 9.87
C LEU A 157 23.39 -9.30 10.17
N GLN A 158 23.06 -10.43 9.53
CA GLN A 158 23.84 -11.66 9.66
C GLN A 158 25.28 -11.46 9.18
N HIS A 159 25.46 -10.81 8.03
CA HIS A 159 26.79 -10.47 7.52
C HIS A 159 27.55 -9.56 8.48
N GLN A 160 26.91 -8.53 9.03
CA GLN A 160 27.53 -7.62 10.00
C GLN A 160 27.97 -8.35 11.28
N PHE A 161 27.15 -9.26 11.78
CA PHE A 161 27.48 -10.09 12.94
C PHE A 161 28.65 -11.04 12.66
N GLN A 162 28.73 -11.61 11.45
CA GLN A 162 29.84 -12.45 11.02
C GLN A 162 31.17 -11.66 11.03
N LEU A 163 31.17 -10.43 10.53
CA LEU A 163 32.35 -9.55 10.52
C LEU A 163 32.82 -9.22 11.94
N LEU A 164 31.91 -8.83 12.82
CA LEU A 164 32.22 -8.55 14.24
C LEU A 164 32.86 -9.75 14.94
N GLN A 165 32.38 -10.97 14.67
CA GLN A 165 32.99 -12.17 15.23
C GLN A 165 34.40 -12.44 14.68
N MET A 166 34.67 -12.09 13.42
CA MET A 166 36.01 -12.21 12.84
C MET A 166 36.98 -11.20 13.48
N GLU A 167 36.57 -9.94 13.65
CA GLU A 167 37.38 -8.90 14.30
C GLU A 167 37.75 -9.26 15.75
N ALA A 168 36.77 -9.74 16.52
CA ALA A 168 36.98 -10.17 17.91
C ALA A 168 38.00 -11.31 18.05
N ARG A 169 38.10 -12.20 17.06
CA ARG A 169 39.08 -13.31 17.06
C ARG A 169 40.50 -12.88 16.66
N THR A 170 40.65 -11.74 16.02
CA THR A 170 41.95 -11.23 15.54
C THR A 170 42.60 -10.20 16.47
N SER A 171 41.92 -9.84 17.56
CA SER A 171 42.44 -8.89 18.55
C SER A 171 43.49 -9.57 19.45
N PRO A 172 44.72 -9.04 19.60
CA PRO A 172 45.73 -9.63 20.48
C PRO A 172 45.28 -9.52 21.95
N VAL A 173 45.47 -10.58 22.72
CA VAL A 173 45.31 -10.55 24.19
C VAL A 173 46.47 -9.71 24.77
N PRO A 174 46.23 -8.71 25.63
CA PRO A 174 47.33 -8.01 26.29
C PRO A 174 48.04 -8.98 27.25
N ASP A 175 49.34 -9.21 27.03
CA ASP A 175 50.19 -9.98 27.93
C ASP A 175 50.33 -9.21 29.25
N TYR A 176 49.66 -9.70 30.30
CA TYR A 176 49.97 -9.29 31.66
C TYR A 176 50.98 -10.29 32.22
N THR A 177 52.27 -10.05 31.99
CA THR A 177 53.32 -10.75 32.75
C THR A 177 53.24 -10.32 34.21
N THR A 178 52.78 -11.22 35.08
CA THR A 178 52.83 -11.07 36.53
C THR A 178 54.30 -11.08 36.99
N SER A 179 54.90 -9.89 37.12
CA SER A 179 56.16 -9.73 37.85
C SER A 179 55.86 -9.78 39.35
N VAL A 180 56.23 -10.89 39.99
CA VAL A 180 56.30 -11.01 41.45
C VAL A 180 57.32 -9.97 41.97
N PRO A 181 56.97 -9.08 42.92
CA PRO A 181 57.97 -8.21 43.54
C PRO A 181 58.74 -8.96 44.62
N ASP A 182 60.07 -8.87 44.56
CA ASP A 182 61.02 -9.30 45.59
C ASP A 182 60.83 -8.50 46.90
N PRO A 183 61.10 -9.07 48.10
CA PRO A 183 60.93 -8.35 49.36
C PRO A 183 62.24 -7.79 49.96
N LEU A 184 62.09 -6.65 50.65
CA LEU A 184 63.01 -5.99 51.63
C LEU A 184 64.09 -5.06 51.01
N GLU A 185 64.42 -3.85 51.51
CA GLU A 185 64.38 -3.25 52.85
C GLU A 185 64.20 -1.70 52.85
N GLU A 186 63.62 -1.23 53.95
CA GLU A 186 63.82 0.02 54.73
C GLU A 186 64.28 1.35 54.08
N SER A 187 63.49 2.41 54.35
CA SER A 187 63.79 3.42 55.39
C SER A 187 63.20 4.80 55.05
N GLY A 188 62.76 5.53 56.08
CA GLY A 188 62.82 6.99 56.07
C GLY A 188 61.51 7.77 55.85
N SER A 189 60.89 8.12 56.98
CA SER A 189 60.41 9.46 57.34
C SER A 189 59.42 10.21 56.43
N ASP A 190 58.19 10.26 56.94
CA ASP A 190 57.50 11.45 57.44
C ASP A 190 56.96 12.55 56.49
N ASP A 191 55.71 12.91 56.81
CA ASP A 191 55.06 14.22 56.69
C ASP A 191 54.71 14.84 55.31
N ARG A 192 53.42 14.69 54.93
CA ARG A 192 52.42 15.78 54.69
C ARG A 192 51.38 15.45 53.61
N LEU A 193 50.11 15.43 54.01
CA LEU A 193 48.90 15.68 53.20
C LEU A 193 48.72 17.21 52.98
N PRO A 194 47.75 17.75 52.18
CA PRO A 194 46.67 17.11 51.36
C PRO A 194 46.46 17.77 49.96
N GLN A 195 45.40 17.33 49.25
CA GLN A 195 44.31 18.11 48.58
C GLN A 195 43.86 17.35 47.29
N VAL A 196 42.70 16.65 47.24
CA VAL A 196 41.29 17.15 47.08
C VAL A 196 41.12 17.70 45.64
N ILE A 197 40.23 17.32 44.72
CA ILE A 197 38.82 16.85 44.64
C ILE A 197 38.68 16.20 43.20
N HIS A 198 37.92 15.17 42.84
CA HIS A 198 36.46 15.06 42.69
C HIS A 198 36.10 13.65 42.15
N GLN A 199 35.11 13.01 42.80
CA GLN A 199 34.24 11.96 42.28
C GLN A 199 33.19 12.57 41.29
N PRO A 200 32.52 11.80 40.41
CA PRO A 200 31.42 10.87 40.76
C PRO A 200 31.40 9.59 39.89
N GLU A 201 30.55 8.59 40.04
CA GLU A 201 29.71 8.01 41.11
C GLU A 201 29.05 6.80 40.42
N VAL A 202 28.98 5.66 41.11
CA VAL A 202 28.35 4.43 40.64
C VAL A 202 26.88 4.43 41.04
N ALA A 203 25.96 4.08 40.14
CA ALA A 203 24.60 3.72 40.50
C ALA A 203 24.20 2.35 39.92
N GLN A 204 23.72 1.49 40.82
CA GLN A 204 23.22 0.13 40.64
C GLN A 204 21.70 0.10 40.30
N PRO A 205 21.11 -1.08 39.98
CA PRO A 205 19.84 -1.22 39.27
C PRO A 205 18.64 -1.59 40.19
N VAL A 206 17.41 -1.22 39.82
CA VAL A 206 16.18 -1.91 40.30
C VAL A 206 14.88 -1.61 39.49
N THR A 207 14.08 -2.67 39.28
CA THR A 207 12.59 -2.78 39.16
C THR A 207 11.84 -2.13 37.98
N ALA A 208 10.71 -2.61 37.46
CA ALA A 208 9.93 -3.86 37.48
C ALA A 208 8.83 -3.70 36.38
N LEU A 209 8.36 -4.80 35.78
CA LEU A 209 7.22 -4.81 34.82
C LEU A 209 5.88 -4.60 35.53
N PRO A 210 4.82 -4.25 34.78
CA PRO A 210 3.52 -4.86 35.02
C PRO A 210 2.99 -5.58 33.78
N TYR A 211 2.64 -6.85 34.03
CA TYR A 211 1.68 -7.67 33.31
C TYR A 211 0.28 -7.01 33.35
N PHE A 212 -0.45 -7.06 32.24
CA PHE A 212 -1.92 -7.06 32.28
C PHE A 212 -2.44 -8.12 31.29
N SER A 213 -3.36 -8.94 31.77
CA SER A 213 -3.87 -10.16 31.13
C SER A 213 -5.40 -10.19 31.20
N MET A 214 -6.02 -10.66 30.10
CA MET A 214 -7.34 -11.27 29.91
C MET A 214 -8.62 -10.42 29.76
N ASP A 215 -9.00 -10.18 28.48
CA ASP A 215 -10.14 -10.81 27.75
C ASP A 215 -11.64 -10.47 28.07
N PRO A 216 -12.61 -10.88 27.20
CA PRO A 216 -13.47 -9.97 26.42
C PRO A 216 -14.90 -9.83 26.96
N ARG A 217 -15.66 -8.84 26.45
CA ARG A 217 -17.13 -8.76 26.64
C ARG A 217 -17.88 -8.55 25.33
N LEU A 218 -18.68 -9.57 25.01
CA LEU A 218 -19.78 -9.59 24.05
C LEU A 218 -21.05 -9.00 24.67
N GLU A 219 -22.02 -8.67 23.80
CA GLU A 219 -23.43 -8.25 24.03
C GLU A 219 -23.66 -6.72 24.12
N LYS A 220 -24.67 -6.10 23.48
CA LYS A 220 -25.98 -6.62 23.04
C LYS A 220 -26.63 -5.73 21.96
N VAL A 221 -27.48 -6.39 21.16
CA VAL A 221 -28.48 -5.89 20.22
C VAL A 221 -29.61 -5.13 20.93
N THR A 222 -30.08 -4.03 20.34
CA THR A 222 -31.46 -3.48 20.46
C THR A 222 -31.78 -2.79 19.13
N LYS A 223 -32.60 -3.40 18.27
CA LYS A 223 -34.07 -3.30 18.14
C LYS A 223 -34.52 -2.05 17.36
#